data_AF-A0A9E6CFP4-F1
#
_entry.id   AF-A0A9E6CFP4-F1
#
_cell.length_a   1.000
_cell.length_b   1.000
_cell.length_c   1.000
_cell.angle_alpha   90.00
_cell.angle_beta   90.00
_cell.angle_gamma   90.00
#
_symmetry.space_group_name_H-M   'P 1'
#
loop_
_entity.id
_entity.type
_entity.pdbx_description
1 polymer ?
#
loop_
_entity_poly.entity_id
_entity_poly.type
_entity_poly.pdbx_seq_one_letter_code
_entity_poly.pdbx_strand_id
1 'polypeptide(L)'
;EFKSMIYMGVINGITGFQTWPMRPSSQILWESVKNSISEMREIWPFIISQKKVDLSIEGSQYMYASAKLVGDKLYIVAVNPSNLKQQASFKIETKDAVNSTGQILFENKECKMINNKVDGSFEPYERHVYVIPLNDSVIDEINETTNDSANNLLAAPNNIEAIIETNE
;
A
#
# COMPACT_ATOMS: atom_id res chain seq x y z
N GLU A 1 -14.31 -8.28 6.16
CA GLU A 1 -13.29 -9.10 6.86
C GLU A 1 -12.31 -9.80 5.91
N PHE A 2 -12.71 -10.82 5.14
CA PHE A 2 -11.78 -11.57 4.27
C PHE A 2 -10.93 -10.69 3.34
N LYS A 3 -11.54 -9.71 2.65
CA LYS A 3 -10.81 -8.74 1.83
C LYS A 3 -9.77 -7.96 2.64
N SER A 4 -10.15 -7.43 3.81
CA SER A 4 -9.24 -6.72 4.70
C SER A 4 -8.00 -7.56 5.04
N MET A 5 -8.17 -8.86 5.34
CA MET A 5 -7.04 -9.76 5.60
C MET A 5 -6.09 -9.92 4.41
N ILE A 6 -6.62 -10.08 3.20
CA ILE A 6 -5.80 -10.17 1.98
C ILE A 6 -5.01 -8.88 1.78
N TYR A 7 -5.68 -7.73 1.83
CA TYR A 7 -5.05 -6.45 1.59
C TYR A 7 -4.05 -6.06 2.69
N MET A 8 -4.28 -6.48 3.95
CA MET A 8 -3.28 -6.40 5.01
C MET A 8 -2.03 -7.19 4.64
N GLY A 9 -2.18 -8.38 4.05
CA GLY A 9 -1.06 -9.13 3.50
C GLY A 9 -0.30 -8.35 2.42
N VAL A 10 -1.02 -7.74 1.48
CA VAL A 10 -0.45 -6.92 0.40
C VAL A 10 0.34 -5.73 0.95
N ILE A 11 -0.22 -4.99 1.93
CA ILE A 11 0.45 -3.85 2.57
C ILE A 11 1.74 -4.29 3.26
N ASN A 12 1.74 -5.47 3.89
CA ASN A 12 2.91 -6.05 4.55
C ASN A 12 3.90 -6.75 3.58
N GLY A 13 3.69 -6.63 2.25
CA GLY A 13 4.65 -7.09 1.25
C GLY A 13 4.48 -8.55 0.81
N ILE A 14 3.33 -9.18 1.03
CA ILE A 14 3.03 -10.48 0.43
C ILE A 14 2.97 -10.34 -1.09
N THR A 15 3.73 -11.16 -1.80
CA THR A 15 3.83 -11.17 -3.27
C THR A 15 3.06 -12.31 -3.93
N GLY A 16 2.51 -13.24 -3.16
CA GLY A 16 1.81 -14.41 -3.68
C GLY A 16 0.62 -14.80 -2.81
N PHE A 17 -0.50 -15.11 -3.46
CA PHE A 17 -1.68 -15.68 -2.82
C PHE A 17 -2.02 -17.00 -3.50
N GLN A 18 -1.97 -18.08 -2.74
CA GLN A 18 -2.45 -19.38 -3.16
C GLN A 18 -3.76 -19.69 -2.42
N THR A 19 -4.85 -19.82 -3.16
CA THR A 19 -6.12 -20.28 -2.62
C THR A 19 -6.26 -21.78 -2.89
N TRP A 20 -6.52 -22.58 -1.85
CA TRP A 20 -6.81 -24.00 -2.03
C TRP A 20 -8.18 -24.19 -2.72
N PRO A 21 -8.33 -25.16 -3.63
CA PRO A 21 -9.48 -25.27 -4.52
C PRO A 21 -10.76 -25.83 -3.87
N MET A 22 -10.93 -25.69 -2.55
CA MET A 22 -12.17 -26.11 -1.90
C MET A 22 -13.21 -24.99 -2.06
N ARG A 23 -14.19 -25.22 -2.94
CA ARG A 23 -15.35 -24.33 -3.08
C ARG A 23 -16.09 -24.28 -1.72
N PRO A 24 -16.22 -23.10 -1.09
CA PRO A 24 -17.02 -22.97 0.11
C PRO A 24 -18.47 -23.38 -0.16
N SER A 25 -19.15 -23.97 0.82
CA SER A 25 -20.57 -24.34 0.69
C SER A 25 -21.47 -23.11 0.48
N SER A 26 -21.03 -21.92 0.92
CA SER A 26 -21.74 -20.66 0.71
C SER A 26 -21.39 -20.03 -0.64
N GLN A 27 -22.40 -19.81 -1.47
CA GLN A 27 -22.25 -19.14 -2.77
C GLN A 27 -21.77 -17.69 -2.62
N ILE A 28 -22.30 -16.97 -1.62
CA ILE A 28 -21.92 -15.57 -1.35
C ILE A 28 -20.44 -15.47 -0.98
N LEU A 29 -19.96 -16.40 -0.14
CA LEU A 29 -18.54 -16.45 0.22
C LEU A 29 -17.68 -16.78 -1.00
N TRP A 30 -18.12 -17.71 -1.85
CA TRP A 30 -17.42 -18.06 -3.08
C TRP A 30 -17.32 -16.88 -4.06
N GLU A 31 -18.38 -16.09 -4.20
CA GLU A 31 -18.36 -14.87 -5.00
C GLU A 31 -17.43 -13.81 -4.41
N SER A 32 -17.43 -13.63 -3.10
CA SER A 32 -16.49 -12.73 -2.41
C SER A 32 -15.02 -13.13 -2.66
N VAL A 33 -14.71 -14.43 -2.62
CA VAL A 33 -13.36 -14.95 -2.93
C VAL A 33 -13.00 -14.69 -4.39
N LYS A 34 -13.88 -15.02 -5.34
CA LYS A 34 -13.64 -14.77 -6.78
C LYS A 34 -13.39 -13.28 -7.06
N ASN A 35 -14.19 -12.41 -6.47
CA ASN A 35 -14.02 -10.96 -6.60
C ASN A 35 -12.66 -10.53 -6.03
N SER A 36 -12.29 -11.02 -4.84
CA SER A 36 -10.99 -10.71 -4.23
C SER A 36 -9.82 -11.16 -5.10
N ILE A 37 -9.89 -12.33 -5.75
CA ILE A 37 -8.86 -12.82 -6.67
C ILE A 37 -8.78 -11.93 -7.93
N SER A 38 -9.93 -11.49 -8.46
CA SER A 38 -9.95 -10.55 -9.59
C SER A 38 -9.28 -9.23 -9.21
N GLU A 39 -9.60 -8.68 -8.04
CA GLU A 39 -8.97 -7.47 -7.52
C GLU A 39 -7.45 -7.64 -7.36
N MET A 40 -6.99 -8.79 -6.83
CA MET A 40 -5.55 -9.08 -6.70
C MET A 40 -4.82 -9.10 -8.04
N ARG A 41 -5.48 -9.58 -9.10
CA ARG A 41 -4.92 -9.55 -10.45
C ARG A 41 -4.81 -8.13 -10.98
N GLU A 42 -5.79 -7.29 -10.70
CA GLU A 42 -5.79 -5.88 -11.14
C GLU A 42 -4.74 -5.05 -10.41
N ILE A 43 -4.52 -5.30 -9.12
CA ILE A 43 -3.44 -4.62 -8.35
C ILE A 43 -2.08 -5.31 -8.47
N TRP A 44 -1.94 -6.34 -9.32
CA TRP A 44 -0.67 -7.05 -9.51
C TRP A 44 0.52 -6.11 -9.79
N PRO A 45 0.39 -5.05 -10.62
CA PRO A 45 1.46 -4.08 -10.83
C PRO A 45 1.95 -3.41 -9.54
N PHE A 46 1.05 -3.12 -8.59
CA PHE A 46 1.41 -2.62 -7.27
C PHE A 46 2.13 -3.67 -6.43
N ILE A 47 1.64 -4.91 -6.44
CA ILE A 47 2.24 -6.01 -5.66
C ILE A 47 3.70 -6.21 -6.06
N ILE A 48 3.99 -6.27 -7.37
CA ILE A 48 5.34 -6.52 -7.89
C ILE A 48 6.24 -5.29 -7.90
N SER A 49 5.68 -4.07 -7.80
CA SER A 49 6.50 -2.86 -7.79
C SER A 49 7.39 -2.82 -6.55
N GLN A 50 8.68 -2.53 -6.77
CA GLN A 50 9.68 -2.33 -5.72
C GLN A 50 9.79 -0.86 -5.31
N LYS A 51 9.23 0.07 -6.10
CA LYS A 51 9.31 1.52 -5.85
C LYS A 51 8.31 1.93 -4.76
N LYS A 52 8.73 1.85 -3.51
CA LYS A 52 7.95 2.31 -2.36
C LYS A 52 7.97 3.84 -2.30
N VAL A 53 6.84 4.41 -1.90
CA VAL A 53 6.69 5.84 -1.64
C VAL A 53 6.40 5.99 -0.15
N ASP A 54 7.13 6.88 0.51
CA ASP A 54 6.92 7.15 1.92
C ASP A 54 5.56 7.82 2.13
N LEU A 55 4.82 7.28 3.10
CA LEU A 55 3.44 7.64 3.36
C LEU A 55 3.24 7.84 4.86
N SER A 56 2.76 9.02 5.24
CA SER A 56 2.27 9.31 6.57
C SER A 56 0.74 9.16 6.63
N ILE A 57 0.25 8.60 7.74
CA ILE A 57 -1.18 8.39 7.99
C ILE A 57 -1.60 9.32 9.12
N GLU A 58 -2.59 10.16 8.86
CA GLU A 58 -3.18 11.08 9.84
C GLU A 58 -4.63 10.67 10.14
N GLY A 59 -5.13 11.05 11.32
CA GLY A 59 -6.56 10.91 11.69
C GLY A 59 -6.98 9.56 12.30
N SER A 60 -6.24 8.46 12.07
CA SER A 60 -6.51 7.18 12.74
C SER A 60 -5.25 6.32 12.90
N GLN A 61 -5.03 5.84 14.13
CA GLN A 61 -3.96 4.90 14.48
C GLN A 61 -4.25 3.44 14.08
N TYR A 62 -5.49 3.15 13.67
CA TYR A 62 -5.90 1.79 13.33
C TYR A 62 -5.90 1.53 11.82
N MET A 63 -5.45 2.49 11.02
CA MET A 63 -5.37 2.37 9.58
C MET A 63 -4.00 1.85 9.15
N TYR A 64 -4.00 0.99 8.14
CA TYR A 64 -2.79 0.51 7.50
C TYR A 64 -2.81 0.92 6.04
N ALA A 65 -1.68 1.41 5.54
CA ALA A 65 -1.55 1.75 4.14
C ALA A 65 -0.13 1.56 3.63
N SER A 66 -0.02 1.37 2.32
CA SER A 66 1.25 1.37 1.60
C SER A 66 1.08 2.11 0.29
N ALA A 67 2.07 2.91 -0.07
CA ALA A 67 2.12 3.62 -1.33
C ALA A 67 3.29 3.13 -2.19
N LYS A 68 3.05 3.00 -3.50
CA LYS A 68 4.07 2.62 -4.47
C LYS A 68 3.85 3.34 -5.79
N LEU A 69 4.95 3.60 -6.49
CA LEU A 69 4.95 4.12 -7.84
C LEU A 69 4.88 2.97 -8.86
N VAL A 70 3.98 3.07 -9.83
CA VAL A 70 3.80 2.11 -10.92
C VAL A 70 3.66 2.89 -12.22
N GLY A 71 4.74 2.98 -13.00
CA GLY A 71 4.78 3.84 -14.18
C GLY A 71 4.63 5.32 -13.77
N ASP A 72 3.65 5.99 -14.35
CA ASP A 72 3.26 7.39 -14.11
C ASP A 72 2.19 7.55 -13.01
N LYS A 73 1.87 6.47 -12.28
CA LYS A 73 0.77 6.45 -11.32
C LYS A 73 1.24 6.09 -9.92
N LEU A 74 0.78 6.88 -8.97
CA LEU A 74 0.84 6.54 -7.55
C LEU A 74 -0.33 5.61 -7.21
N TYR A 75 0.01 4.48 -6.62
CA TYR A 75 -0.95 3.58 -6.02
C TYR A 75 -0.86 3.70 -4.51
N ILE A 76 -1.99 3.95 -3.84
CA ILE A 76 -2.09 3.89 -2.38
C ILE A 76 -3.11 2.81 -2.05
N VAL A 77 -2.66 1.76 -1.36
CA VAL A 77 -3.52 0.71 -0.84
C VAL A 77 -3.72 0.96 0.64
N ALA A 78 -4.98 1.17 1.06
CA ALA A 78 -5.33 1.46 2.44
C ALA A 78 -6.42 0.51 2.95
N VAL A 79 -6.32 0.10 4.21
CA VAL A 79 -7.23 -0.85 4.85
C VAL A 79 -7.59 -0.37 6.25
N ASN A 80 -8.89 -0.43 6.55
CA ASN A 80 -9.41 -0.42 7.90
C ASN A 80 -9.57 -1.88 8.37
N PRO A 81 -8.76 -2.40 9.31
CA PRO A 81 -8.95 -3.71 9.91
C PRO A 81 -9.89 -3.69 11.12
N SER A 82 -10.38 -2.52 11.54
CA SER A 82 -11.27 -2.38 12.69
C SER A 82 -12.71 -2.71 12.32
N ASN A 83 -13.48 -3.11 13.34
CA ASN A 83 -14.94 -3.24 13.27
C ASN A 83 -15.68 -1.89 13.42
N LEU A 84 -14.93 -0.79 13.55
CA LEU A 84 -15.46 0.57 13.63
C LEU A 84 -15.10 1.37 12.39
N LYS A 85 -15.99 2.29 12.01
CA LYS A 85 -15.74 3.28 10.96
C LYS A 85 -14.51 4.14 11.30
N GLN A 86 -13.66 4.40 10.31
CA GLN A 86 -12.46 5.22 10.44
C GLN A 86 -12.46 6.37 9.44
N GLN A 87 -11.86 7.49 9.83
CA GLN A 87 -11.48 8.57 8.92
C GLN A 87 -9.96 8.70 8.96
N ALA A 88 -9.34 8.77 7.80
CA ALA A 88 -7.90 8.92 7.70
C ALA A 88 -7.51 9.73 6.48
N SER A 89 -6.37 10.39 6.61
CA SER A 89 -5.70 11.09 5.53
C SER A 89 -4.37 10.41 5.24
N PHE A 90 -4.06 10.22 3.97
CA PHE A 90 -2.82 9.60 3.49
C PHE A 90 -2.01 10.68 2.81
N LYS A 91 -0.85 11.01 3.36
CA LYS A 91 0.03 12.04 2.85
C LYS A 91 1.33 11.41 2.34
N ILE A 92 1.68 11.69 1.10
CA ILE A 92 2.99 11.30 0.55
C ILE A 92 4.03 12.36 0.91
N GLU A 93 5.26 11.92 1.17
CA GLU A 93 6.37 12.81 1.44
C GLU A 93 7.08 13.19 0.12
N THR A 94 6.77 14.38 -0.39
CA THR A 94 7.42 15.00 -1.55
C THR A 94 7.62 16.49 -1.27
N LYS A 95 8.66 17.10 -1.83
CA LYS A 95 8.98 18.53 -1.67
C LYS A 95 7.93 19.40 -2.35
N ASP A 96 7.53 19.02 -3.56
CA ASP A 96 6.54 19.76 -4.31
C ASP A 96 5.12 19.32 -3.95
N ALA A 97 4.20 20.29 -3.91
CA ALA A 97 2.80 20.05 -3.67
C ALA A 97 2.13 19.46 -4.92
N VAL A 98 1.73 18.20 -4.81
CA VAL A 98 0.96 17.45 -5.80
C VAL A 98 -0.51 17.76 -5.62
N ASN A 99 -1.14 18.19 -6.71
CA ASN A 99 -2.58 18.31 -6.83
C ASN A 99 -3.02 17.53 -8.07
N SER A 100 -3.80 16.47 -7.86
CA SER A 100 -4.18 15.55 -8.93
C SER A 100 -5.54 14.91 -8.66
N THR A 101 -6.26 14.56 -9.73
CA THR A 101 -7.50 13.79 -9.64
C THR A 101 -7.21 12.36 -10.06
N GLY A 102 -7.54 11.43 -9.18
CA GLY A 102 -7.41 9.99 -9.42
C GLY A 102 -8.75 9.28 -9.22
N GLN A 103 -8.66 7.97 -9.05
CA GLN A 103 -9.80 7.10 -8.81
C GLN A 103 -9.56 6.14 -7.65
N ILE A 104 -10.63 5.74 -6.99
CA ILE A 104 -10.65 4.59 -6.10
C ILE A 104 -11.09 3.39 -6.93
N LEU A 105 -10.12 2.51 -7.23
CA LEU A 105 -10.11 1.60 -8.38
C LEU A 105 -11.34 0.68 -8.47
N PHE A 106 -11.89 0.26 -7.34
CA PHE A 106 -12.92 -0.78 -7.30
C PHE A 106 -14.30 -0.24 -6.90
N GLU A 107 -14.35 1.03 -6.50
CA GLU A 107 -15.55 1.73 -6.07
C GLU A 107 -16.13 2.59 -7.21
N ASN A 108 -15.38 2.75 -8.31
CA ASN A 108 -15.70 3.66 -9.41
C ASN A 108 -15.99 5.09 -8.92
N LYS A 109 -15.21 5.54 -7.93
CA LYS A 109 -15.30 6.88 -7.34
C LYS A 109 -14.06 7.67 -7.70
N GLU A 110 -14.23 8.95 -7.95
CA GLU A 110 -13.09 9.87 -8.07
C GLU A 110 -12.51 10.18 -6.68
N CYS A 111 -11.20 10.41 -6.63
CA CYS A 111 -10.51 10.94 -5.46
C CYS A 111 -9.65 12.14 -5.86
N LYS A 112 -9.44 13.08 -4.94
CA LYS A 112 -8.54 14.21 -5.15
C LYS A 112 -7.36 14.09 -4.20
N MET A 113 -6.17 14.23 -4.75
CA MET A 113 -4.98 14.54 -3.98
C MET A 113 -4.82 16.05 -3.95
N ILE A 114 -4.80 16.62 -2.75
CA ILE A 114 -4.62 18.06 -2.53
C ILE A 114 -3.42 18.23 -1.60
N ASN A 115 -2.39 18.94 -2.06
CA ASN A 115 -1.15 19.16 -1.32
C ASN A 115 -0.58 17.84 -0.76
N ASN A 116 -0.35 16.85 -1.64
CA ASN A 116 0.20 15.53 -1.32
C ASN A 116 -0.72 14.63 -0.48
N LYS A 117 -1.95 15.07 -0.19
CA LYS A 117 -2.84 14.38 0.75
C LYS A 117 -4.11 13.88 0.07
N VAL A 118 -4.52 12.66 0.43
CA VAL A 118 -5.79 12.05 0.02
C VAL A 118 -6.58 11.70 1.28
N ASP A 119 -7.81 12.19 1.38
CA ASP A 119 -8.70 11.91 2.50
C ASP A 119 -9.63 10.73 2.18
N GLY A 120 -9.93 9.91 3.20
CA GLY A 120 -10.81 8.76 3.07
C GLY A 120 -11.66 8.49 4.31
N SER A 121 -12.89 8.06 4.09
CA SER A 121 -13.78 7.49 5.11
C SER A 121 -13.94 6.00 4.82
N PHE A 122 -13.68 5.16 5.81
CA PHE A 122 -13.68 3.71 5.69
C PHE A 122 -14.70 3.10 6.64
N GLU A 123 -15.63 2.33 6.10
CA GLU A 123 -16.49 1.44 6.86
C GLU A 123 -15.69 0.31 7.52
N PRO A 124 -16.28 -0.40 8.50
CA PRO A 124 -15.64 -1.56 9.12
C PRO A 124 -15.11 -2.57 8.10
N TYR A 125 -13.83 -2.95 8.24
CA TYR A 125 -13.16 -3.90 7.35
C TYR A 125 -13.09 -3.49 5.86
N GLU A 126 -13.30 -2.21 5.56
CA GLU A 126 -13.22 -1.66 4.21
C GLU A 126 -11.76 -1.45 3.78
N ARG A 127 -11.55 -1.46 2.46
CA ARG A 127 -10.27 -1.18 1.82
C ARG A 127 -10.48 -0.26 0.64
N HIS A 128 -9.54 0.64 0.41
CA HIS A 128 -9.51 1.49 -0.77
C HIS A 128 -8.18 1.31 -1.50
N VAL A 129 -8.25 1.36 -2.83
CA VAL A 129 -7.08 1.37 -3.70
C VAL A 129 -7.15 2.62 -4.54
N TYR A 130 -6.38 3.63 -4.14
CA TYR A 130 -6.30 4.89 -4.87
C TYR A 130 -5.27 4.76 -5.98
N VAL A 131 -5.64 5.23 -7.18
CA VAL A 131 -4.75 5.31 -8.35
C VAL A 131 -4.76 6.74 -8.84
N ILE A 132 -3.62 7.41 -8.70
CA ILE A 132 -3.50 8.86 -8.88
C ILE A 132 -2.39 9.11 -9.90
N PRO A 133 -2.67 9.78 -11.02
CA PRO A 133 -1.63 10.15 -11.97
C PRO A 133 -0.72 11.21 -11.36
N LEU A 134 0.59 11.03 -11.53
CA LEU A 134 1.61 11.99 -11.14
C LEU A 134 2.21 12.66 -12.38
N ASN A 135 2.80 13.84 -12.19
CA ASN A 135 3.57 14.51 -13.23
C ASN A 135 5.05 14.06 -13.17
N ASP A 136 5.78 14.29 -14.26
CA ASP A 136 7.16 13.83 -14.41
C ASP A 136 8.09 14.38 -13.31
N SER A 137 7.90 15.64 -12.89
CA SER A 137 8.75 16.27 -11.87
C SER A 137 8.69 15.55 -10.52
N VAL A 138 7.50 15.10 -10.10
CA VAL A 138 7.32 14.38 -8.83
C VAL A 138 7.79 12.94 -8.94
N ILE A 139 7.61 12.34 -10.12
CA ILE A 139 8.12 10.99 -10.41
C ILE A 139 9.63 10.95 -10.26
N ASP A 140 10.34 11.95 -10.80
CA ASP A 140 11.79 12.06 -10.71
C ASP A 140 12.25 12.18 -9.25
N GLU A 141 11.58 13.02 -8.45
CA GLU A 141 11.87 13.19 -7.02
C GLU A 141 11.71 11.86 -6.23
N ILE A 142 10.62 11.13 -6.47
CA ILE A 142 10.36 9.85 -5.81
C ILE A 142 11.43 8.82 -6.20
N ASN A 143 11.87 8.82 -7.46
CA ASN A 143 12.90 7.91 -7.96
C ASN A 143 14.27 8.21 -7.32
N GLU A 144 14.64 9.48 -7.14
CA GLU A 144 15.88 9.88 -6.46
C GLU A 144 15.91 9.40 -5.01
N THR A 145 14.84 9.64 -4.25
CA THR A 145 14.73 9.27 -2.83
C THR A 145 14.82 7.75 -2.61
N THR A 146 14.28 6.97 -3.55
CA THR A 146 14.33 5.49 -3.49
C THR A 146 15.75 4.95 -3.70
N ASN A 147 16.55 5.59 -4.55
CA ASN A 147 17.92 5.14 -4.88
C ASN A 147 18.91 5.44 -3.75
N ASP A 148 18.76 6.58 -3.06
CA ASP A 148 19.65 6.94 -1.93
C ASP A 148 19.47 5.99 -0.74
N SER A 149 18.26 5.52 -0.50
CA SER A 149 17.96 4.54 0.56
C SER A 149 18.56 3.17 0.28
N ALA A 150 18.60 2.75 -0.99
CA ALA A 150 19.20 1.47 -1.40
C ALA A 150 20.74 1.50 -1.32
N ASN A 151 21.36 2.63 -1.65
CA ASN A 151 22.82 2.79 -1.58
C ASN A 151 23.35 2.90 -0.14
N ASN A 152 22.59 3.51 0.77
CA ASN A 152 22.99 3.60 2.18
C ASN A 152 22.96 2.26 2.92
N LEU A 153 22.14 1.29 2.49
CA LEU A 153 22.13 -0.07 3.06
C LEU A 153 23.35 -0.90 2.66
N LEU A 154 24.00 -0.59 1.53
CA LEU A 154 25.25 -1.24 1.10
C LEU A 154 26.51 -0.64 1.76
N ALA A 155 26.38 0.52 2.41
CA ALA A 155 27.48 1.23 3.07
C ALA A 155 27.61 0.92 4.57
N ALA A 156 26.75 0.09 5.15
CA ALA A 156 26.89 -0.32 6.55
C ALA A 156 28.04 -1.35 6.66
N PRO A 157 29.15 -1.05 7.37
CA PRO A 157 30.20 -2.04 7.59
C PRO A 157 29.66 -3.17 8.49
N ASN A 158 29.91 -4.40 8.06
CA ASN A 158 29.67 -5.63 8.82
C ASN A 158 30.43 -5.62 10.15
N ASN A 159 29.84 -5.07 11.22
CA ASN A 159 30.30 -5.32 12.58
C ASN A 159 29.65 -6.61 13.10
N ILE A 160 30.17 -7.75 12.63
CA ILE A 160 29.91 -9.07 13.23
C ILE A 160 31.25 -9.65 13.67
N GLU A 161 31.96 -8.98 14.57
CA GLU A 161 33.05 -9.59 15.36
C GLU A 161 33.14 -8.86 16.70
N ALA A 162 32.36 -9.30 17.72
CA ALA A 162 32.66 -9.06 19.15
C ALA A 162 31.62 -9.71 20.09
N ILE A 163 31.25 -10.98 19.91
CA ILE A 163 30.58 -11.75 21.00
C ILE A 163 31.01 -13.22 20.95
N ILE A 164 32.31 -13.50 20.99
CA ILE A 164 32.82 -14.80 21.45
C ILE A 164 34.13 -14.51 22.18
N GLU A 165 34.05 -14.34 23.50
CA GLU A 165 35.10 -14.68 24.47
C GLU A 165 34.72 -14.07 25.82
N THR A 166 34.18 -14.92 26.71
CA THR A 166 34.51 -15.01 28.14
C THR A 166 33.40 -15.81 28.83
N ASN A 167 33.63 -17.11 28.97
CA ASN A 167 33.10 -17.95 30.04
C ASN A 167 33.92 -19.25 30.02
N GLU A 168 35.12 -19.18 30.58
CA GLU A 168 35.79 -20.31 31.24
C GLU A 168 35.83 -20.01 32.75
#